data_AF-A0A4S3ZQU8-F1
#
_entry.id   AF-A0A4S3ZQU8-F1
#
_cell.length_a   1.000
_cell.length_b   1.000
_cell.length_c   1.000
_cell.angle_alpha   90.00
_cell.angle_beta   90.00
_cell.angle_gamma   90.00
#
_symmetry.space_group_name_H-M   'P 1'
#
loop_
_entity.id
_entity.type
_entity.pdbx_description
1 polymer ?
#
loop_
_entity_poly.entity_id
_entity_poly.type
_entity_poly.pdbx_seq_one_letter_code
_entity_poly.pdbx_strand_id
1 'polypeptide(L)'
;MFKDKTILKELTRIIDQIKIEAMLIHYNGKSFPVTSENAVIVLTSLLYSECYMLKERYQLQPLQNFDLLQKDASGFMHLLSQNNHTKEKLEQGWEVQQTYTNGYVGIVRNNEKQIVNASAIKKLAPGEQTVSVLFPKEDRYRQPTFYYAFSNAPMDTITKLVRIYWNCTCEGAPVLLDILTTRLNQYNIPFLFKCLSHPEHYFRRDAAVLYIDDSLMPLLERVLPELVTAMEPYLEEDVPLFSYRHSKGVGIAENPSAQESFGMNRMTIVAETLLKTASKKLPSEAILREIAIAFQKKGINPLTTHLNKGSKILFN
;
A
#
# COMPACT_ATOMS: atom_id res chain seq x y z
N MET A 1 -21.36 4.92 -13.15
CA MET A 1 -21.18 3.44 -13.10
C MET A 1 -19.73 3.11 -13.43
N PHE A 2 -19.19 2.02 -12.89
CA PHE A 2 -17.86 1.51 -13.27
C PHE A 2 -17.85 1.07 -14.75
N LYS A 3 -16.70 1.21 -15.42
CA LYS A 3 -16.48 0.67 -16.78
C LYS A 3 -15.36 -0.36 -16.85
N ASP A 4 -14.51 -0.38 -15.83
CA ASP A 4 -13.42 -1.34 -15.72
C ASP A 4 -14.00 -2.76 -15.56
N LYS A 5 -13.62 -3.65 -16.48
CA LYS A 5 -14.13 -5.03 -16.51
C LYS A 5 -13.68 -5.84 -15.31
N THR A 6 -12.48 -5.59 -14.78
CA THR A 6 -11.93 -6.28 -13.60
C THR A 6 -12.70 -5.86 -12.36
N ILE A 7 -12.98 -4.56 -12.19
CA ILE A 7 -13.84 -4.07 -11.10
C ILE A 7 -15.23 -4.70 -11.17
N LEU A 8 -15.87 -4.68 -12.34
CA LEU A 8 -17.19 -5.26 -12.52
C LEU A 8 -17.20 -6.77 -12.21
N LYS A 9 -16.22 -7.52 -12.72
CA LYS A 9 -16.06 -8.96 -12.48
C LYS A 9 -15.90 -9.26 -10.99
N GLU A 10 -14.93 -8.63 -10.32
CA GLU A 10 -14.62 -8.90 -8.90
C GLU A 10 -15.75 -8.50 -7.96
N LEU A 11 -16.37 -7.33 -8.19
CA LEU A 11 -17.48 -6.89 -7.36
C LEU A 11 -18.73 -7.75 -7.58
N THR A 12 -19.04 -8.14 -8.82
CA THR A 12 -20.17 -9.06 -9.09
C THR A 12 -19.95 -10.39 -8.40
N ARG A 13 -18.76 -10.98 -8.55
CA ARG A 13 -18.38 -12.25 -7.91
C ARG A 13 -18.62 -12.22 -6.40
N ILE A 14 -18.17 -11.18 -5.70
CA ILE A 14 -18.33 -11.13 -4.25
C ILE A 14 -19.78 -10.83 -3.84
N ILE A 15 -20.50 -9.97 -4.59
CA ILE A 15 -21.92 -9.68 -4.32
C ILE A 15 -22.76 -10.95 -4.42
N ASP A 16 -22.50 -11.79 -5.43
CA ASP A 16 -23.27 -13.02 -5.66
C ASP A 16 -23.01 -14.10 -4.60
N GLN A 17 -21.84 -14.07 -3.96
CA GLN A 17 -21.39 -15.12 -3.02
C GLN A 17 -21.56 -14.73 -1.56
N ILE A 18 -21.58 -13.44 -1.25
CA ILE A 18 -21.67 -12.97 0.13
C ILE A 18 -23.11 -13.02 0.64
N LYS A 19 -23.30 -13.52 1.87
CA LYS A 19 -24.58 -13.43 2.58
C LYS A 19 -24.37 -12.62 3.84
N ILE A 20 -25.18 -11.58 4.02
CA ILE A 20 -25.10 -10.66 5.15
C ILE A 20 -26.38 -10.81 5.97
N GLU A 21 -26.23 -11.27 7.21
CA GLU A 21 -27.29 -11.44 8.20
C GLU A 21 -27.08 -10.48 9.38
N ALA A 22 -28.02 -10.42 10.32
CA ALA A 22 -27.98 -9.46 11.42
C ALA A 22 -26.75 -9.63 12.34
N MET A 23 -26.25 -10.86 12.51
CA MET A 23 -25.15 -11.18 13.42
C MET A 23 -24.00 -11.95 12.74
N LEU A 24 -24.14 -12.28 11.45
CA LEU A 24 -23.19 -13.09 10.71
C LEU A 24 -23.00 -12.56 9.29
N ILE A 25 -21.76 -12.60 8.82
CA ILE A 25 -21.43 -12.48 7.40
C ILE A 25 -20.90 -13.84 6.94
N HIS A 26 -21.45 -14.40 5.87
CA HIS A 26 -21.00 -15.64 5.28
C HIS A 26 -20.33 -15.40 3.94
N TYR A 27 -19.17 -16.01 3.75
CA TYR A 27 -18.45 -15.98 2.48
C TYR A 27 -17.57 -17.22 2.36
N ASN A 28 -17.63 -17.88 1.20
CA ASN A 28 -16.78 -19.03 0.86
C ASN A 28 -16.71 -20.12 1.97
N GLY A 29 -17.88 -20.53 2.49
CA GLY A 29 -17.98 -21.54 3.55
C GLY A 29 -17.55 -21.10 4.95
N LYS A 30 -17.09 -19.85 5.11
CA LYS A 30 -16.71 -19.26 6.40
C LYS A 30 -17.82 -18.33 6.90
N SER A 31 -17.92 -18.21 8.22
CA SER A 31 -18.86 -17.34 8.91
C SER A 31 -18.09 -16.39 9.83
N PHE A 32 -18.40 -15.11 9.76
CA PHE A 32 -17.75 -14.04 10.51
C PHE A 32 -18.80 -13.41 11.44
N PRO A 33 -18.63 -13.48 12.77
CA PRO A 33 -19.54 -12.84 13.72
C PRO A 33 -19.43 -11.32 13.62
N VAL A 34 -20.58 -10.65 13.60
CA VAL A 34 -20.67 -9.19 13.51
C VAL A 34 -21.70 -8.60 14.47
N THR A 35 -21.46 -7.36 14.86
CA THR A 35 -22.39 -6.47 15.56
C THR A 35 -22.58 -5.20 14.72
N SER A 36 -23.54 -4.35 15.10
CA SER A 36 -23.70 -3.03 14.45
C SER A 36 -22.44 -2.16 14.54
N GLU A 37 -21.59 -2.38 15.54
CA GLU A 37 -20.38 -1.59 15.79
C GLU A 37 -19.19 -2.04 14.93
N ASN A 38 -19.08 -3.34 14.61
CA ASN A 38 -17.91 -3.90 13.91
C ASN A 38 -18.19 -4.38 12.48
N ALA A 39 -19.46 -4.45 12.04
CA ALA A 39 -19.82 -5.04 10.75
C ALA A 39 -19.08 -4.40 9.57
N VAL A 40 -18.91 -3.07 9.57
CA VAL A 40 -18.16 -2.35 8.52
C VAL A 40 -16.70 -2.80 8.52
N ILE A 41 -16.05 -2.88 9.68
CA ILE A 41 -14.63 -3.23 9.80
C ILE A 41 -14.39 -4.68 9.35
N VAL A 42 -15.24 -5.61 9.79
CA VAL A 42 -15.17 -7.03 9.42
C VAL A 42 -15.37 -7.20 7.92
N LEU A 43 -16.41 -6.56 7.36
CA LEU A 43 -16.69 -6.65 5.94
C LEU A 43 -15.59 -5.98 5.10
N THR A 44 -15.10 -4.80 5.49
CA THR A 44 -13.98 -4.15 4.81
C THR A 44 -12.75 -5.06 4.78
N SER A 45 -12.43 -5.72 5.90
CA SER A 45 -11.27 -6.63 5.97
C SER A 45 -11.43 -7.84 5.06
N LEU A 46 -12.64 -8.41 5.00
CA LEU A 46 -12.99 -9.49 4.06
C LEU A 46 -12.85 -9.03 2.61
N LEU A 47 -13.48 -7.92 2.23
CA LEU A 47 -13.41 -7.38 0.86
C LEU A 47 -11.98 -6.98 0.47
N TYR A 48 -11.20 -6.45 1.42
CA TYR A 48 -9.79 -6.15 1.21
C TYR A 48 -9.00 -7.42 0.91
N SER A 49 -9.18 -8.47 1.72
CA SER A 49 -8.53 -9.76 1.48
C SER A 49 -8.90 -10.31 0.11
N GLU A 50 -10.19 -10.44 -0.17
CA GLU A 50 -10.69 -11.26 -1.28
C GLU A 50 -10.69 -10.54 -2.62
N CYS A 51 -10.96 -9.23 -2.66
CA CYS A 51 -11.07 -8.49 -3.91
C CYS A 51 -9.84 -7.63 -4.21
N TYR A 52 -9.27 -6.99 -3.18
CA TYR A 52 -8.16 -6.05 -3.38
C TYR A 52 -6.81 -6.75 -3.37
N MET A 53 -6.58 -7.60 -2.37
CA MET A 53 -5.28 -8.16 -2.02
C MET A 53 -4.98 -9.47 -2.76
N LEU A 54 -5.87 -10.46 -2.72
CA LEU A 54 -5.58 -11.83 -3.18
C LEU A 54 -5.49 -11.89 -4.72
N LYS A 55 -4.48 -12.59 -5.27
CA LYS A 55 -4.42 -12.84 -6.73
C LYS A 55 -5.53 -13.79 -7.16
N GLU A 56 -5.99 -13.67 -8.40
CA GLU A 56 -7.15 -14.44 -8.90
C GLU A 56 -6.96 -15.95 -8.75
N ARG A 57 -5.75 -16.47 -9.02
CA ARG A 57 -5.44 -17.91 -8.89
C ARG A 57 -5.72 -18.46 -7.48
N TYR A 58 -5.48 -17.66 -6.44
CA TYR A 58 -5.69 -18.08 -5.05
C TYR A 58 -7.13 -17.89 -4.57
N GLN A 59 -7.95 -17.14 -5.30
CA GLN A 59 -9.39 -17.08 -5.08
C GLN A 59 -10.07 -18.37 -5.57
N LEU A 60 -9.61 -18.92 -6.70
CA LEU A 60 -10.15 -20.13 -7.33
C LEU A 60 -9.62 -21.42 -6.72
N GLN A 61 -8.34 -21.42 -6.38
CA GLN A 61 -7.67 -22.51 -5.69
C GLN A 61 -7.13 -21.93 -4.37
N PRO A 62 -7.93 -21.99 -3.29
CA PRO A 62 -7.45 -21.61 -1.96
C PRO A 62 -6.10 -22.30 -1.72
N LEU A 63 -5.19 -21.63 -1.03
CA LEU A 63 -3.91 -22.19 -0.63
C LEU A 63 -4.15 -23.55 0.07
N GLN A 64 -4.14 -24.64 -0.69
CA GLN A 64 -4.18 -26.00 -0.17
C GLN A 64 -2.79 -26.24 0.35
N ASN A 65 -2.67 -26.53 1.66
CA ASN A 65 -1.47 -27.00 2.36
C ASN A 65 -0.24 -27.01 1.43
N PHE A 66 0.33 -25.82 1.17
CA PHE A 66 1.77 -25.83 1.03
C PHE A 66 2.18 -26.41 2.36
N ASP A 67 2.85 -27.56 2.35
CA ASP A 67 3.80 -27.86 3.39
C ASP A 67 4.46 -26.51 3.68
N LEU A 68 4.16 -25.96 4.87
CA LEU A 68 4.78 -24.75 5.38
C LEU A 68 6.23 -25.12 5.65
N LEU A 69 6.95 -25.46 4.59
CA LEU A 69 8.39 -25.44 4.49
C LEU A 69 8.70 -23.99 4.75
N GLN A 70 9.02 -23.72 6.02
CA GLN A 70 9.54 -22.48 6.54
C GLN A 70 10.60 -21.95 5.57
N LYS A 71 10.18 -21.20 4.55
CA LYS A 71 11.11 -20.42 3.76
C LYS A 71 11.63 -19.38 4.74
N ASP A 72 12.94 -19.41 4.95
CA ASP A 72 13.62 -18.64 5.98
C ASP A 72 13.25 -17.15 5.90
N ALA A 73 12.33 -16.72 6.76
CA ALA A 73 11.89 -15.34 6.87
C ALA A 73 13.06 -14.40 7.16
N SER A 74 13.98 -14.86 8.02
CA SER A 74 15.17 -14.10 8.41
C SER A 74 16.15 -13.99 7.25
N GLY A 75 16.39 -15.09 6.54
CA GLY A 75 17.21 -15.13 5.33
C GLY A 75 16.63 -14.26 4.21
N PHE A 76 15.31 -14.27 4.04
CA PHE A 76 14.64 -13.40 3.06
C PHE A 76 14.75 -11.92 3.42
N MET A 77 14.51 -11.54 4.69
CA MET A 77 14.74 -10.16 5.15
C MET A 77 16.21 -9.74 5.00
N HIS A 78 17.15 -10.66 5.24
CA HIS A 78 18.57 -10.41 5.02
C HIS A 78 18.87 -10.14 3.54
N LEU A 79 18.33 -10.97 2.64
CA LEU A 79 18.45 -10.80 1.20
C LEU A 79 17.89 -9.45 0.73
N LEU A 80 16.72 -9.04 1.23
CA LEU A 80 16.16 -7.71 0.96
C LEU A 80 17.13 -6.61 1.43
N SER A 81 17.65 -6.69 2.65
CA SER A 81 18.58 -5.68 3.16
C SER A 81 19.90 -5.60 2.39
N GLN A 82 20.42 -6.72 1.89
CA GLN A 82 21.61 -6.76 1.04
C GLN A 82 21.40 -6.08 -0.32
N ASN A 83 20.16 -6.10 -0.84
CA ASN A 83 19.77 -5.44 -2.08
C ASN A 83 19.23 -4.01 -1.86
N ASN A 84 19.28 -3.50 -0.62
CA ASN A 84 18.93 -2.12 -0.32
C ASN A 84 20.18 -1.23 -0.33
N HIS A 85 20.32 -0.42 -1.40
CA HIS A 85 21.44 0.51 -1.62
C HIS A 85 21.24 1.90 -1.03
N THR A 86 20.16 2.11 -0.27
CA THR A 86 20.06 3.31 0.58
C THR A 86 21.11 3.24 1.69
N LYS A 87 21.62 4.41 2.09
CA LYS A 87 22.62 4.55 3.15
C LYS A 87 21.95 4.90 4.47
N GLU A 88 22.42 4.27 5.53
CA GLU A 88 22.17 4.77 6.88
C GLU A 88 22.94 6.08 7.07
N LYS A 89 22.29 7.10 7.63
CA LYS A 89 22.88 8.41 7.84
C LYS A 89 22.75 8.82 9.30
N LEU A 90 23.88 9.09 9.93
CA LEU A 90 23.91 9.83 11.19
C LEU A 90 24.15 11.30 10.86
N GLU A 91 23.16 12.13 11.14
CA GLU A 91 23.21 13.54 10.79
C GLU A 91 23.22 14.41 12.04
N GLN A 92 24.18 15.34 12.11
CA GLN A 92 24.34 16.27 13.23
C GLN A 92 23.63 17.61 12.96
N GLY A 93 23.51 18.43 14.00
CA GLY A 93 23.04 19.82 13.89
C GLY A 93 21.52 19.96 13.83
N TRP A 94 20.76 18.95 14.25
CA TRP A 94 19.30 19.03 14.32
C TRP A 94 18.85 19.68 15.63
N GLU A 95 17.87 20.57 15.57
CA GLU A 95 17.23 21.15 16.75
C GLU A 95 15.87 20.48 16.97
N VAL A 96 15.58 20.13 18.23
CA VAL A 96 14.27 19.59 18.61
C VAL A 96 13.29 20.75 18.79
N GLN A 97 12.28 20.83 17.93
CA GLN A 97 11.24 21.87 18.01
C GLN A 97 10.01 21.43 18.83
N GLN A 98 9.55 20.20 18.63
CA GLN A 98 8.31 19.72 19.21
C GLN A 98 8.42 18.24 19.57
N THR A 99 8.00 17.87 20.78
CA THR A 99 7.81 16.47 21.16
C THR A 99 6.32 16.15 21.13
N TYR A 100 5.95 15.10 20.41
CA TYR A 100 4.58 14.61 20.33
C TYR A 100 4.33 13.53 21.39
N THR A 101 3.09 13.41 21.86
CA THR A 101 2.69 12.43 22.89
C THR A 101 2.77 10.97 22.42
N ASN A 102 2.90 10.75 21.10
CA ASN A 102 3.00 9.42 20.48
C ASN A 102 4.45 8.93 20.29
N GLY A 103 5.43 9.56 20.94
CA GLY A 103 6.84 9.16 20.87
C GLY A 103 7.59 9.64 19.62
N TYR A 104 7.00 10.55 18.85
CA TYR A 104 7.67 11.24 17.75
C TYR A 104 8.16 12.63 18.16
N VAL A 105 9.15 13.14 17.43
CA VAL A 105 9.77 14.44 17.65
C VAL A 105 9.92 15.17 16.32
N GLY A 106 9.43 16.41 16.27
CA GLY A 106 9.68 17.35 15.19
C GLY A 106 11.07 17.98 15.35
N ILE A 107 11.90 17.82 14.32
CA ILE A 107 13.27 18.31 14.26
C ILE A 107 13.44 19.29 13.09
N VAL A 108 14.33 20.27 13.25
CA VAL A 108 14.68 21.23 12.20
C VAL A 108 16.19 21.34 11.99
N ARG A 109 16.62 21.52 10.74
CA ARG A 109 18.00 21.90 10.39
C ARG A 109 18.00 22.67 9.07
N ASN A 110 18.57 23.87 9.03
CA ASN A 110 18.68 24.67 7.79
C ASN A 110 17.35 24.82 7.02
N ASN A 111 16.25 25.10 7.72
CA ASN A 111 14.86 25.14 7.22
C ASN A 111 14.24 23.79 6.79
N GLU A 112 15.00 22.70 6.80
CA GLU A 112 14.49 21.35 6.62
C GLU A 112 13.78 20.91 7.91
N LYS A 113 12.53 20.44 7.79
CA LYS A 113 11.75 19.91 8.91
C LYS A 113 11.48 18.44 8.70
N GLN A 114 11.67 17.65 9.74
CA GLN A 114 11.33 16.23 9.75
C GLN A 114 10.64 15.83 11.04
N ILE A 115 9.86 14.75 10.99
CA ILE A 115 9.28 14.11 12.17
C ILE A 115 9.88 12.72 12.27
N VAL A 116 10.63 12.48 13.34
CA VAL A 116 11.32 11.21 13.59
C VAL A 116 10.84 10.57 14.88
N ASN A 117 11.03 9.26 15.03
CA ASN A 117 10.81 8.63 16.32
C ASN A 117 11.87 9.12 17.32
N ALA A 118 11.51 9.35 18.59
CA ALA A 118 12.44 9.82 19.61
C ALA A 118 13.68 8.91 19.77
N SER A 119 13.54 7.60 19.50
CA SER A 119 14.65 6.64 19.52
C SER A 119 15.74 6.87 18.46
N ALA A 120 15.41 7.59 17.38
CA ALA A 120 16.37 7.99 16.35
C ALA A 120 17.33 9.09 16.82
N ILE A 121 16.96 9.82 17.88
CA ILE A 121 17.77 10.92 18.43
C ILE A 121 18.91 10.34 19.26
N LYS A 122 20.13 10.73 18.93
CA LYS A 122 21.34 10.51 19.71
C LYS A 122 21.73 11.84 20.35
N LYS A 123 21.61 11.91 21.68
CA LYS A 123 22.00 13.10 22.44
C LYS A 123 23.47 13.38 22.25
N LEU A 124 23.79 14.64 21.99
CA LEU A 124 25.15 15.14 21.99
C LEU A 124 25.60 15.47 23.42
N ALA A 125 26.88 15.81 23.61
CA ALA A 125 27.46 16.02 24.92
C ALA A 125 26.76 17.17 25.69
N PRO A 126 26.82 17.18 27.05
CA PRO A 126 26.25 18.27 27.85
C PRO A 126 26.81 19.63 27.41
N GLY A 127 25.92 20.55 27.03
CA GLY A 127 26.27 21.90 26.53
C GLY A 127 25.99 22.12 25.05
N GLU A 128 25.72 21.07 24.28
CA GLU A 128 25.30 21.20 22.88
C GLU A 128 23.80 21.50 22.76
N GLN A 129 23.47 22.50 21.93
CA GLN A 129 22.08 22.93 21.68
C GLN A 129 21.38 22.10 20.60
N THR A 130 22.13 21.25 19.88
CA THR A 130 21.62 20.41 18.80
C THR A 130 21.77 18.93 19.12
N VAL A 131 21.16 18.06 18.33
CA VAL A 131 21.21 16.61 18.46
C VAL A 131 21.69 15.96 17.16
N SER A 132 22.18 14.72 17.28
CA SER A 132 22.37 13.84 16.12
C SER A 132 21.12 13.00 15.90
N VAL A 133 20.77 12.75 14.65
CA VAL A 133 19.61 11.94 14.27
C VAL A 133 20.05 10.83 13.35
N LEU A 134 19.69 9.59 13.68
CA LEU A 134 19.92 8.43 12.86
C LEU A 134 18.75 8.23 11.90
N PHE A 135 19.01 8.39 10.60
CA PHE A 135 18.10 8.02 9.54
C PHE A 135 18.48 6.63 9.03
N PRO A 136 17.73 5.58 9.41
CA PRO A 136 18.03 4.23 8.97
C PRO A 136 17.75 4.08 7.48
N LYS A 137 18.43 3.14 6.81
CA LYS A 137 18.12 2.82 5.41
C LYS A 137 16.83 2.00 5.26
N GLU A 138 16.35 1.39 6.34
CA GLU A 138 15.26 0.43 6.37
C GLU A 138 14.59 0.34 7.74
N ASP A 139 13.40 -0.23 7.78
CA ASP A 139 12.68 -0.58 9.02
C ASP A 139 12.01 -1.95 8.84
N ARG A 140 12.58 -2.96 9.49
CA ARG A 140 12.15 -4.37 9.36
C ARG A 140 10.97 -4.73 10.26
N TYR A 141 10.62 -3.86 11.21
CA TYR A 141 9.69 -4.19 12.29
C TYR A 141 8.53 -3.19 12.39
N ARG A 142 8.48 -2.17 11.53
CA ARG A 142 7.39 -1.19 11.46
C ARG A 142 6.00 -1.83 11.39
N GLN A 143 5.86 -2.84 10.54
CA GLN A 143 4.63 -3.59 10.34
C GLN A 143 4.99 -5.07 10.17
N PRO A 144 4.31 -6.02 10.85
CA PRO A 144 4.72 -7.43 10.86
C PRO A 144 4.90 -8.06 9.46
N THR A 145 4.10 -7.62 8.49
CA THR A 145 4.05 -8.21 7.14
C THR A 145 5.00 -7.57 6.14
N PHE A 146 5.60 -6.41 6.46
CA PHE A 146 6.35 -5.61 5.48
C PHE A 146 7.75 -5.27 5.94
N TYR A 147 8.68 -5.38 5.00
CA TYR A 147 10.00 -4.77 5.05
C TYR A 147 9.92 -3.37 4.41
N TYR A 148 10.48 -2.36 5.08
CA TYR A 148 10.53 -0.99 4.56
C TYR A 148 11.94 -0.58 4.17
N ALA A 149 12.07 0.14 3.06
CA ALA A 149 13.28 0.86 2.67
C ALA A 149 12.95 2.34 2.47
N PHE A 150 13.88 3.20 2.88
CA PHE A 150 13.74 4.65 2.76
C PHE A 150 14.66 5.17 1.65
N SER A 151 14.40 6.35 1.09
CA SER A 151 15.33 7.02 0.19
C SER A 151 16.51 7.65 0.94
N ASN A 152 17.59 7.93 0.21
CA ASN A 152 18.67 8.78 0.72
C ASN A 152 18.21 10.23 0.88
N ALA A 153 17.34 10.70 -0.02
CA ALA A 153 16.74 12.03 0.08
C ALA A 153 15.62 12.02 1.14
N PRO A 154 15.42 13.11 1.89
CA PRO A 154 14.32 13.21 2.84
C PRO A 154 12.98 13.22 2.10
N MET A 155 12.01 12.46 2.62
CA MET A 155 10.65 12.41 2.07
C MET A 155 9.68 13.01 3.08
N ASP A 156 8.95 14.05 2.65
CA ASP A 156 7.81 14.52 3.43
C ASP A 156 6.65 13.54 3.26
N THR A 157 6.15 13.02 4.38
CA THR A 157 5.04 12.05 4.40
C THR A 157 3.68 12.72 4.57
N ILE A 158 3.67 14.05 4.75
CA ILE A 158 2.48 14.89 4.86
C ILE A 158 2.00 15.34 3.47
N THR A 159 2.87 15.33 2.46
CA THR A 159 2.50 15.72 1.10
C THR A 159 1.56 14.71 0.43
N LYS A 160 1.04 15.09 -0.73
CA LYS A 160 0.23 14.21 -1.56
C LYS A 160 1.15 13.16 -2.17
N LEU A 161 0.88 11.90 -1.84
CA LEU A 161 1.68 10.78 -2.33
C LEU A 161 0.93 10.03 -3.43
N VAL A 162 1.68 9.50 -4.38
CA VAL A 162 1.25 8.46 -5.32
C VAL A 162 1.89 7.14 -4.92
N ARG A 163 1.15 6.05 -5.15
CA ARG A 163 1.55 4.68 -4.88
C ARG A 163 1.69 3.92 -6.18
N ILE A 164 2.82 3.27 -6.35
CA ILE A 164 3.10 2.35 -7.45
C ILE A 164 3.20 0.96 -6.85
N TYR A 165 2.20 0.15 -7.18
CA TYR A 165 2.07 -1.25 -6.76
C TYR A 165 2.82 -2.14 -7.74
N TRP A 166 3.58 -3.08 -7.20
CA TRP A 166 4.27 -4.11 -7.96
C TRP A 166 3.79 -5.47 -7.48
N ASN A 167 3.05 -6.16 -8.33
CA ASN A 167 2.69 -7.56 -8.16
C ASN A 167 3.84 -8.44 -8.64
N CYS A 168 4.96 -8.39 -7.93
CA CYS A 168 6.12 -9.22 -8.21
C CYS A 168 6.04 -10.59 -7.51
N THR A 169 6.89 -11.52 -7.91
CA THR A 169 7.18 -12.75 -7.15
C THR A 169 8.14 -12.46 -5.99
N CYS A 170 8.33 -13.43 -5.08
CA CYS A 170 9.27 -13.25 -3.99
C CYS A 170 10.73 -13.18 -4.47
N GLU A 171 11.05 -13.86 -5.58
CA GLU A 171 12.35 -13.77 -6.26
C GLU A 171 12.58 -12.38 -6.88
N GLY A 172 11.50 -11.73 -7.34
CA GLY A 172 11.56 -10.38 -7.90
C GLY A 172 11.70 -9.26 -6.88
N ALA A 173 11.30 -9.47 -5.63
CA ALA A 173 11.36 -8.44 -4.60
C ALA A 173 12.76 -7.87 -4.32
N PRO A 174 13.82 -8.69 -4.12
CA PRO A 174 15.18 -8.15 -3.97
C PRO A 174 15.67 -7.47 -5.24
N VAL A 175 15.32 -7.97 -6.43
CA VAL A 175 15.67 -7.34 -7.72
C VAL A 175 15.02 -5.96 -7.85
N LEU A 176 13.74 -5.84 -7.53
CA LEU A 176 13.02 -4.57 -7.53
C LEU A 176 13.66 -3.57 -6.56
N LEU A 177 14.00 -4.04 -5.35
CA LEU A 177 14.61 -3.21 -4.32
C LEU A 177 16.00 -2.71 -4.74
N ASP A 178 16.82 -3.57 -5.35
CA ASP A 178 18.13 -3.23 -5.92
C ASP A 178 18.01 -2.11 -6.96
N ILE A 179 17.14 -2.31 -7.95
CA ILE A 179 16.96 -1.36 -9.05
C ILE A 179 16.40 -0.04 -8.53
N LEU A 180 15.34 -0.07 -7.71
CA LEU A 180 14.70 1.15 -7.18
C LEU A 180 15.66 1.95 -6.30
N THR A 181 16.30 1.30 -5.33
CA THR A 181 17.20 1.99 -4.39
C THR A 181 18.48 2.47 -5.07
N THR A 182 18.93 1.84 -6.16
CA THR A 182 20.04 2.38 -6.96
C THR A 182 19.58 3.58 -7.78
N ARG A 183 18.57 3.40 -8.63
CA ARG A 183 18.16 4.41 -9.63
C ARG A 183 17.56 5.66 -9.00
N LEU A 184 16.60 5.51 -8.09
CA LEU A 184 15.92 6.66 -7.50
C LEU A 184 16.86 7.49 -6.64
N ASN A 185 17.77 6.84 -5.89
CA ASN A 185 18.79 7.54 -5.13
C ASN A 185 19.83 8.23 -6.03
N GLN A 186 20.18 7.66 -7.18
CA GLN A 186 21.07 8.30 -8.16
C GLN A 186 20.49 9.64 -8.66
N TYR A 187 19.17 9.71 -8.84
CA TYR A 187 18.45 10.93 -9.23
C TYR A 187 17.98 11.78 -8.05
N ASN A 188 18.35 11.43 -6.82
CA ASN A 188 17.93 12.10 -5.59
C ASN A 188 16.40 12.23 -5.46
N ILE A 189 15.65 11.24 -5.94
CA ILE A 189 14.19 11.17 -5.85
C ILE A 189 13.83 10.64 -4.46
N PRO A 190 13.12 11.42 -3.62
CA PRO A 190 12.60 10.92 -2.35
C PRO A 190 11.54 9.83 -2.56
N PHE A 191 11.64 8.75 -1.79
CA PHE A 191 10.69 7.65 -1.82
C PHE A 191 10.61 6.92 -0.48
N LEU A 192 9.47 6.26 -0.29
CA LEU A 192 9.27 5.23 0.72
C LEU A 192 8.89 3.97 -0.02
N PHE A 193 9.65 2.90 0.16
CA PHE A 193 9.35 1.62 -0.43
C PHE A 193 9.00 0.61 0.66
N LYS A 194 8.04 -0.26 0.37
CA LYS A 194 7.80 -1.44 1.19
C LYS A 194 7.50 -2.65 0.33
N CYS A 195 7.93 -3.82 0.78
CA CYS A 195 7.58 -5.10 0.19
C CYS A 195 7.31 -6.12 1.29
N LEU A 196 6.66 -7.23 0.94
CA LEU A 196 6.36 -8.28 1.90
C LEU A 196 7.64 -8.84 2.50
N SER A 197 7.67 -9.01 3.82
CA SER A 197 8.83 -9.51 4.58
C SER A 197 8.97 -11.04 4.57
N HIS A 198 7.98 -11.76 4.03
CA HIS A 198 7.98 -13.22 3.98
C HIS A 198 7.68 -13.72 2.56
N PRO A 199 8.45 -14.68 2.02
CA PRO A 199 8.27 -15.16 0.66
C PRO A 199 6.91 -15.86 0.43
N GLU A 200 6.33 -16.46 1.46
CA GLU A 200 5.00 -17.08 1.35
C GLU A 200 3.86 -16.07 1.24
N HIS A 201 4.07 -14.80 1.56
CA HIS A 201 3.02 -13.79 1.45
C HIS A 201 2.82 -13.27 0.02
N TYR A 202 3.66 -13.67 -0.94
CA TYR A 202 3.62 -13.20 -2.33
C TYR A 202 2.43 -13.76 -3.14
N PHE A 203 1.40 -14.28 -2.47
CA PHE A 203 0.07 -14.49 -3.03
C PHE A 203 -0.75 -13.19 -3.18
N ARG A 204 -0.21 -12.05 -2.71
CA ARG A 204 -0.86 -10.74 -2.75
C ARG A 204 -0.52 -9.95 -4.02
N ARG A 205 -1.48 -9.20 -4.55
CA ARG A 205 -1.34 -8.24 -5.66
C ARG A 205 -0.57 -6.98 -5.25
N ASP A 206 -0.65 -6.59 -3.98
CA ASP A 206 0.06 -5.44 -3.40
C ASP A 206 1.37 -5.85 -2.72
N ALA A 207 2.12 -6.77 -3.37
CA ALA A 207 3.33 -7.39 -2.82
C ALA A 207 4.45 -6.38 -2.54
N ALA A 208 4.61 -5.38 -3.39
CA ALA A 208 5.46 -4.24 -3.10
C ALA A 208 4.79 -2.91 -3.50
N VAL A 209 5.13 -1.85 -2.77
CA VAL A 209 4.55 -0.52 -2.94
C VAL A 209 5.65 0.53 -2.81
N LEU A 210 5.82 1.31 -3.86
CA LEU A 210 6.65 2.50 -3.90
C LEU A 210 5.76 3.72 -3.70
N TYR A 211 6.12 4.58 -2.76
CA TYR A 211 5.45 5.84 -2.48
C TYR A 211 6.38 6.97 -2.93
N ILE A 212 5.86 7.90 -3.72
CA ILE A 212 6.57 9.10 -4.17
C ILE A 212 5.61 10.30 -4.03
N ASP A 213 6.17 11.49 -3.84
CA ASP A 213 5.44 12.74 -3.93
C ASP A 213 4.79 12.92 -5.32
N ASP A 214 3.54 13.37 -5.37
CA ASP A 214 2.80 13.52 -6.63
C ASP A 214 3.45 14.52 -7.61
N SER A 215 4.17 15.53 -7.10
CA SER A 215 4.90 16.50 -7.91
C SER A 215 6.07 15.90 -8.70
N LEU A 216 6.54 14.72 -8.28
CA LEU A 216 7.63 13.99 -8.93
C LEU A 216 7.13 12.93 -9.92
N MET A 217 5.81 12.78 -10.10
CA MET A 217 5.25 11.84 -11.08
C MET A 217 5.80 12.04 -12.50
N PRO A 218 5.92 13.27 -13.06
CA PRO A 218 6.48 13.44 -14.40
C PRO A 218 7.94 12.99 -14.53
N LEU A 219 8.69 12.99 -13.43
CA LEU A 219 10.06 12.45 -13.40
C LEU A 219 10.03 10.92 -13.31
N LEU A 220 9.18 10.36 -12.46
CA LEU A 220 9.01 8.92 -12.34
C LEU A 220 8.53 8.29 -13.64
N GLU A 221 7.61 8.91 -14.37
CA GLU A 221 7.11 8.44 -15.67
C GLU A 221 8.23 8.27 -16.72
N ARG A 222 9.34 9.02 -16.60
CA ARG A 222 10.50 8.86 -17.48
C ARG A 222 11.36 7.64 -17.14
N VAL A 223 11.34 7.23 -15.88
CA VAL A 223 12.15 6.11 -15.36
C VAL A 223 11.34 4.80 -15.34
N LEU A 224 10.01 4.89 -15.17
CA LEU A 224 9.11 3.76 -14.99
C LEU A 224 9.16 2.74 -16.14
N PRO A 225 9.23 3.11 -17.44
CA PRO A 225 9.31 2.12 -18.52
C PRO A 225 10.55 1.21 -18.42
N GLU A 226 11.70 1.77 -18.03
CA GLU A 226 12.93 1.01 -17.82
C GLU A 226 12.77 0.03 -16.64
N LEU A 227 12.21 0.50 -15.52
CA LEU A 227 11.94 -0.31 -14.34
C LEU A 227 10.99 -1.47 -14.65
N VAL A 228 9.89 -1.19 -15.37
CA VAL A 228 8.91 -2.20 -15.79
C VAL A 228 9.56 -3.24 -16.69
N THR A 229 10.37 -2.81 -17.66
CA THR A 229 11.09 -3.72 -18.56
C THR A 229 12.03 -4.65 -17.78
N ALA A 230 12.83 -4.09 -16.86
CA ALA A 230 13.74 -4.88 -16.04
C ALA A 230 13.02 -5.88 -15.12
N MET A 231 11.79 -5.56 -14.70
CA MET A 231 10.99 -6.36 -13.80
C MET A 231 10.07 -7.38 -14.49
N GLU A 232 9.88 -7.30 -15.81
CA GLU A 232 8.95 -8.13 -16.58
C GLU A 232 9.00 -9.64 -16.23
N PRO A 233 10.19 -10.28 -16.07
CA PRO A 233 10.29 -11.70 -15.75
C PRO A 233 9.71 -12.08 -14.38
N TYR A 234 9.60 -11.10 -13.48
CA TYR A 234 9.15 -11.30 -12.10
C TYR A 234 7.75 -10.77 -11.83
N LEU A 235 7.08 -10.19 -12.84
CA LEU A 235 5.76 -9.62 -12.70
C LEU A 235 4.67 -10.65 -13.01
N GLU A 236 3.63 -10.63 -12.20
CA GLU A 236 2.39 -11.39 -12.38
C GLU A 236 1.32 -10.49 -13.02
N GLU A 237 0.26 -11.08 -13.58
CA GLU A 237 -0.69 -10.35 -14.42
C GLU A 237 -1.49 -9.27 -13.65
N ASP A 238 -1.99 -9.63 -12.47
CA ASP A 238 -2.96 -8.82 -11.72
C ASP A 238 -2.38 -7.51 -11.16
N VAL A 239 -3.24 -6.52 -10.94
CA VAL A 239 -2.95 -5.31 -10.12
C VAL A 239 -4.01 -5.17 -9.04
N PRO A 240 -3.74 -4.47 -7.91
CA PRO A 240 -4.74 -4.28 -6.86
C PRO A 240 -6.02 -3.62 -7.39
N LEU A 241 -7.19 -4.11 -6.93
CA LEU A 241 -8.47 -3.59 -7.41
C LEU A 241 -8.60 -2.08 -7.15
N PHE A 242 -9.22 -1.36 -8.08
CA PHE A 242 -9.33 0.11 -8.07
C PHE A 242 -8.05 0.90 -8.39
N SER A 243 -6.89 0.26 -8.55
CA SER A 243 -5.70 0.95 -9.09
C SER A 243 -5.80 1.16 -10.61
N TYR A 244 -5.07 2.13 -11.13
CA TYR A 244 -4.84 2.30 -12.55
C TYR A 244 -3.86 1.22 -13.02
N ARG A 245 -4.26 0.37 -13.97
CA ARG A 245 -3.35 -0.60 -14.58
C ARG A 245 -2.44 0.12 -15.57
N HIS A 246 -1.19 0.35 -15.18
CA HIS A 246 -0.15 0.89 -16.07
C HIS A 246 0.38 -0.20 -17.02
N SER A 247 0.71 -1.37 -16.47
CA SER A 247 1.20 -2.52 -17.23
C SER A 247 0.93 -3.82 -16.48
N LYS A 248 1.39 -4.95 -17.03
CA LYS A 248 1.40 -6.25 -16.33
C LYS A 248 2.00 -6.07 -14.94
N GLY A 249 1.23 -6.41 -13.90
CA GLY A 249 1.68 -6.38 -12.51
C GLY A 249 1.97 -5.00 -11.92
N VAL A 250 1.76 -3.90 -12.66
CA VAL A 250 2.05 -2.54 -12.17
C VAL A 250 0.79 -1.70 -12.11
N GLY A 251 0.39 -1.36 -10.90
CA GLY A 251 -0.78 -0.54 -10.59
C GLY A 251 -0.39 0.82 -10.02
N ILE A 252 -1.13 1.88 -10.30
CA ILE A 252 -0.87 3.22 -9.77
C ILE A 252 -2.13 3.77 -9.09
N ALA A 253 -1.97 4.43 -7.94
CA ALA A 253 -3.07 5.15 -7.30
C ALA A 253 -2.60 6.33 -6.46
N GLU A 254 -3.43 7.37 -6.36
CA GLU A 254 -3.20 8.45 -5.39
C GLU A 254 -3.47 7.93 -3.97
N ASN A 255 -2.60 8.34 -3.05
CA ASN A 255 -2.75 8.06 -1.64
C ASN A 255 -3.94 8.86 -1.06
N PRO A 256 -4.96 8.24 -0.44
CA PRO A 256 -6.11 8.98 0.08
C PRO A 256 -5.74 9.98 1.17
N SER A 257 -4.85 9.58 2.07
CA SER A 257 -4.24 10.40 3.12
C SER A 257 -2.97 9.73 3.66
N ALA A 258 -2.12 10.47 4.37
CA ALA A 258 -0.80 9.98 4.84
C ALA A 258 -0.86 8.64 5.62
N GLN A 259 -1.93 8.38 6.35
CA GLN A 259 -2.03 7.23 7.27
C GLN A 259 -3.00 6.14 6.80
N GLU A 260 -3.67 6.31 5.66
CA GLU A 260 -4.77 5.44 5.25
C GLU A 260 -4.36 4.45 4.15
N SER A 261 -4.68 3.16 4.33
CA SER A 261 -4.53 2.16 3.27
C SER A 261 -5.53 2.42 2.13
N PHE A 262 -5.08 2.39 0.88
CA PHE A 262 -5.91 2.72 -0.29
C PHE A 262 -6.96 1.63 -0.52
N GLY A 263 -6.54 0.36 -0.43
CA GLY A 263 -7.47 -0.75 -0.49
C GLY A 263 -8.52 -0.68 0.60
N MET A 264 -8.14 -0.36 1.85
CA MET A 264 -9.11 -0.19 2.95
C MET A 264 -10.04 0.99 2.71
N ASN A 265 -9.55 2.11 2.19
CA ASN A 265 -10.36 3.28 1.87
C ASN A 265 -11.44 2.92 0.83
N ARG A 266 -11.04 2.31 -0.30
CA ARG A 266 -11.98 1.97 -1.37
C ARG A 266 -12.93 0.83 -0.94
N MET A 267 -12.43 -0.17 -0.20
CA MET A 267 -13.25 -1.28 0.29
C MET A 267 -14.23 -0.90 1.39
N THR A 268 -13.92 0.12 2.20
CA THR A 268 -14.89 0.66 3.18
C THR A 268 -16.13 1.20 2.49
N ILE A 269 -15.99 1.89 1.36
CA ILE A 269 -17.14 2.40 0.59
C ILE A 269 -18.01 1.24 0.08
N VAL A 270 -17.38 0.15 -0.38
CA VAL A 270 -18.09 -1.05 -0.82
C VAL A 270 -18.79 -1.71 0.36
N ALA A 271 -18.10 -1.92 1.48
CA ALA A 271 -18.64 -2.56 2.69
C ALA A 271 -19.87 -1.81 3.24
N GLU A 272 -19.77 -0.49 3.42
CA GLU A 272 -20.87 0.37 3.85
C GLU A 272 -22.09 0.21 2.93
N THR A 273 -21.85 0.15 1.62
CA THR A 273 -22.92 0.01 0.63
C THR A 273 -23.59 -1.37 0.71
N LEU A 274 -22.80 -2.44 0.78
CA LEU A 274 -23.32 -3.81 0.89
C LEU A 274 -24.19 -3.99 2.13
N LEU A 275 -23.74 -3.50 3.29
CA LEU A 275 -24.51 -3.52 4.54
C LEU A 275 -25.84 -2.77 4.40
N LYS A 276 -25.81 -1.58 3.78
CA LYS A 276 -27.02 -0.77 3.55
C LYS A 276 -28.03 -1.43 2.59
N THR A 277 -27.55 -2.25 1.65
CA THR A 277 -28.39 -2.93 0.65
C THR A 277 -28.81 -4.34 1.05
N ALA A 278 -28.23 -4.92 2.10
CA ALA A 278 -28.40 -6.33 2.47
C ALA A 278 -29.88 -6.74 2.62
N SER A 279 -30.72 -5.92 3.25
CA SER A 279 -32.14 -6.22 3.46
C SER A 279 -33.03 -6.08 2.22
N LYS A 280 -32.52 -5.47 1.14
CA LYS A 280 -33.32 -5.07 -0.03
C LYS A 280 -33.43 -6.13 -1.13
N LYS A 281 -32.68 -7.25 -1.01
CA LYS A 281 -32.64 -8.35 -2.00
C LYS A 281 -32.49 -7.87 -3.45
N LEU A 282 -31.63 -6.88 -3.66
CA LEU A 282 -31.39 -6.29 -4.98
C LEU A 282 -30.55 -7.23 -5.85
N PRO A 283 -30.75 -7.24 -7.18
CA PRO A 283 -29.83 -7.91 -8.09
C PRO A 283 -28.46 -7.22 -8.08
N SER A 284 -27.41 -7.97 -8.37
CA SER A 284 -26.01 -7.53 -8.25
C SER A 284 -25.70 -6.29 -9.08
N GLU A 285 -26.30 -6.19 -10.26
CA GLU A 285 -26.20 -5.03 -11.15
C GLU A 285 -26.79 -3.74 -10.52
N ALA A 286 -27.84 -3.85 -9.70
CA ALA A 286 -28.38 -2.72 -8.95
C ALA A 286 -27.47 -2.36 -7.75
N ILE A 287 -26.86 -3.34 -7.09
CA ILE A 287 -25.89 -3.11 -6.01
C ILE A 287 -24.64 -2.42 -6.55
N LEU A 288 -24.13 -2.80 -7.72
CA LEU A 288 -23.02 -2.13 -8.40
C LEU A 288 -23.32 -0.65 -8.69
N ARG A 289 -24.56 -0.32 -9.06
CA ARG A 289 -25.00 1.07 -9.21
C ARG A 289 -24.97 1.83 -7.89
N GLU A 290 -25.46 1.24 -6.81
CA GLU A 290 -25.40 1.85 -5.47
C GLU A 290 -23.95 2.08 -5.02
N ILE A 291 -23.04 1.14 -5.28
CA ILE A 291 -21.61 1.29 -4.99
C ILE A 291 -21.03 2.45 -5.80
N ALA A 292 -21.32 2.53 -7.10
CA ALA A 292 -20.85 3.63 -7.94
C ALA A 292 -21.39 5.00 -7.45
N ILE A 293 -22.64 5.06 -6.99
CA ILE A 293 -23.22 6.27 -6.38
C ILE A 293 -22.51 6.61 -5.07
N ALA A 294 -22.17 5.61 -4.23
CA ALA A 294 -21.45 5.83 -2.99
C ALA A 294 -20.04 6.40 -3.23
N PHE A 295 -19.32 5.90 -4.24
CA PHE A 295 -18.04 6.46 -4.68
C PHE A 295 -18.19 7.94 -5.08
N GLN A 296 -19.20 8.26 -5.91
CA GLN A 296 -19.46 9.65 -6.33
C GLN A 296 -19.79 10.58 -5.15
N LYS A 297 -20.55 10.11 -4.16
CA LYS A 297 -20.86 10.88 -2.94
C LYS A 297 -19.61 11.20 -2.12
N LYS A 298 -18.58 10.35 -2.16
CA LYS A 298 -17.27 10.60 -1.56
C LYS A 298 -16.35 11.43 -2.48
N GLY A 299 -16.83 11.83 -3.65
CA GLY A 299 -16.07 12.61 -4.63
C GLY A 299 -15.11 11.79 -5.49
N ILE A 300 -15.23 10.46 -5.48
CA ILE A 300 -14.41 9.55 -6.29
C ILE A 300 -15.20 9.18 -7.54
N ASN A 301 -14.63 9.40 -8.72
CA ASN A 301 -15.27 9.03 -9.97
C ASN A 301 -15.15 7.51 -10.20
N PRO A 302 -16.24 6.76 -10.41
CA PRO A 302 -16.19 5.32 -10.72
C PRO A 302 -15.41 4.94 -11.98
N LEU A 303 -15.08 5.91 -12.85
CA LEU A 303 -14.22 5.70 -14.02
C LEU A 303 -12.72 5.84 -13.72
N THR A 304 -12.37 6.49 -12.61
CA THR A 304 -10.99 6.80 -12.21
C THR A 304 -10.84 6.58 -10.71
N THR A 305 -11.14 5.36 -10.26
CA THR A 305 -11.17 4.97 -8.83
C THR A 305 -9.82 5.09 -8.13
N HIS A 306 -8.74 5.11 -8.91
CA HIS A 306 -7.37 5.35 -8.50
C HIS A 306 -7.07 6.82 -8.16
N LEU A 307 -7.93 7.75 -8.56
CA LEU A 307 -7.80 9.17 -8.26
C LEU A 307 -8.63 9.55 -7.03
N ASN A 308 -8.15 10.57 -6.32
CA ASN A 308 -8.82 11.26 -5.24
C ASN A 308 -9.72 12.37 -5.77
N LYS A 309 -10.57 12.89 -4.88
CA LYS A 309 -11.51 13.96 -5.20
C LYS A 309 -10.79 15.19 -5.74
N GLY A 310 -11.20 15.62 -6.94
CA GLY A 310 -10.69 16.84 -7.57
C GLY A 310 -9.28 16.73 -8.15
N SER A 311 -8.70 15.52 -8.20
CA SER A 311 -7.42 15.31 -8.87
C SER A 311 -7.52 15.56 -10.38
N LYS A 312 -6.42 16.06 -10.93
CA LYS A 312 -6.20 16.29 -12.37
C LYS A 312 -4.96 15.53 -12.87
N ILE A 313 -4.39 14.65 -12.05
CA ILE A 313 -3.25 13.83 -12.47
C ILE A 313 -3.71 12.93 -13.61
N LEU A 314 -2.88 12.86 -14.65
CA LEU A 314 -3.01 11.90 -15.74
C LEU A 314 -1.90 10.88 -15.55
N PHE A 315 -2.25 9.61 -15.37
CA PHE A 315 -1.32 8.51 -15.49
C PHE A 315 -1.31 8.10 -16.96
N ASN A 316 -0.13 8.14 -17.59
CA ASN A 316 0.07 7.72 -18.98
C ASN A 316 0.76 6.37 -19.05
#